data_AF-A0A7C7DSX1-F1
#
_entry.id   AF-A0A7C7DSX1-F1
#
_cell.length_a   1.000
_cell.length_b   1.000
_cell.length_c   1.000
_cell.angle_alpha   90.00
_cell.angle_beta   90.00
_cell.angle_gamma   90.00
#
_symmetry.space_group_name_H-M   'P 1'
#
loop_
_entity.id
_entity.type
_entity.pdbx_description
1 polymer ?
#
loop_
_entity_poly.entity_id
_entity_poly.type
_entity_poly.pdbx_seq_one_letter_code
_entity_poly.pdbx_strand_id
1 'polypeptide(L)'
;MVKWKDYFTGAVYTLDTNWIQEVRRHLAELLTRSLKKDDDIKKQADNAATFWSNDYYSLVFPLRFGKKVEGSTVKGVELFPTANPVLQAGPLRSKFLEEEKLPPLLPADQSKEGYELLADIIVLRTAVLNVLLRQNGVDEEDLHTLRLAFLIEPLVDEMADLLLAARVRDVISFLRGNSSSLPLEGLDADLIKSIWQLPKESEKLSGKVTVVLGQVQRIKQYVFETSGLNEIRGASALLEGLVKKLAEEVKSKIGPEVLLRAAGSVISFLAPIPMLEDKKETSWEERIIHLFAEATGTAFITSVAEEVNLSEFIGNYQVVMRNIYQQLETKRENALPPHLEVLPFEERCSLCEKRAAEGFYESPEGDYLPVCRVCLTKREVGRKARSSLTDKILELVPDNLTIKKEKPTYPQSLIEFTPEGARYRRVAVIYGDGNNFGAISNYKLTRLPESIQWTRRVNLTAQAATGLGLMGALADFFTEEKSTVIPFQILALGGEDIS
;
A
#
# COMPACT_ATOMS: atom_id res chain seq x y z
N MET A 1 25.58 15.20 -14.79
CA MET A 1 24.19 15.50 -14.41
C MET A 1 23.32 14.35 -14.89
N VAL A 2 22.64 13.68 -13.97
CA VAL A 2 21.69 12.60 -14.24
C VAL A 2 20.32 13.23 -14.53
N LYS A 3 19.52 12.64 -15.42
CA LYS A 3 18.15 13.08 -15.67
C LYS A 3 17.18 11.97 -15.34
N TRP A 4 16.14 12.28 -14.59
CA TRP A 4 15.03 11.38 -14.35
C TRP A 4 13.73 12.03 -14.80
N LYS A 5 12.97 11.31 -15.61
CA LYS A 5 11.71 11.80 -16.15
C LYS A 5 10.58 11.12 -15.41
N ASP A 6 9.71 11.92 -14.81
CA ASP A 6 8.50 11.42 -14.20
C ASP A 6 7.56 10.89 -15.28
N TYR A 7 7.34 9.58 -15.30
CA TYR A 7 6.49 8.91 -16.29
C TYR A 7 5.07 9.49 -16.35
N PHE A 8 4.52 9.91 -15.20
CA PHE A 8 3.12 10.30 -15.09
C PHE A 8 2.85 11.77 -15.40
N THR A 9 3.83 12.65 -15.15
CA THR A 9 3.68 14.10 -15.34
C THR A 9 4.49 14.64 -16.50
N GLY A 10 5.47 13.87 -16.99
CA GLY A 10 6.43 14.31 -18.01
C GLY A 10 7.51 15.28 -17.50
N ALA A 11 7.46 15.67 -16.21
CA ALA A 11 8.45 16.54 -15.60
C ALA A 11 9.84 15.89 -15.58
N VAL A 12 10.87 16.66 -15.91
CA VAL A 12 12.27 16.19 -15.93
C VAL A 12 13.03 16.80 -14.76
N TYR A 13 13.55 15.94 -13.89
CA TYR A 13 14.38 16.29 -12.76
C TYR A 13 15.84 16.11 -13.16
N THR A 14 16.63 17.16 -13.05
CA THR A 14 18.07 17.11 -13.32
C THR A 14 18.83 17.04 -12.00
N LEU A 15 19.58 15.97 -11.78
CA LEU A 15 20.28 15.68 -10.54
C LEU A 15 21.79 15.88 -10.75
N ASP A 16 22.41 16.72 -9.95
CA ASP A 16 23.87 16.87 -9.96
C ASP A 16 24.56 15.72 -9.19
N THR A 17 25.89 15.67 -9.28
CA THR A 17 26.67 14.60 -8.62
C THR A 17 26.60 14.70 -7.10
N ASN A 18 26.50 15.90 -6.54
CA ASN A 18 26.43 16.12 -5.09
C ASN A 18 25.09 15.61 -4.54
N TRP A 19 23.99 15.89 -5.23
CA TRP A 19 22.67 15.36 -4.91
C TRP A 19 22.68 13.84 -4.88
N ILE A 20 23.21 13.19 -5.92
CA ILE A 20 23.26 11.72 -5.98
C ILE A 20 24.04 11.14 -4.79
N GLN A 21 25.20 11.72 -4.45
CA GLN A 21 26.01 11.26 -3.31
C GLN A 21 25.30 11.48 -1.97
N GLU A 22 24.64 12.62 -1.79
CA GLU A 22 23.89 12.93 -0.56
C GLU A 22 22.68 12.01 -0.39
N VAL A 23 21.88 11.81 -1.45
CA VAL A 23 20.74 10.89 -1.42
C VAL A 23 21.20 9.46 -1.13
N ARG A 24 22.28 8.98 -1.77
CA ARG A 24 22.82 7.64 -1.50
C ARG A 24 23.21 7.46 -0.04
N ARG A 25 23.96 8.41 0.53
CA ARG A 25 24.36 8.37 1.95
C ARG A 25 23.15 8.40 2.88
N HIS A 26 22.21 9.31 2.63
CA HIS A 26 20.99 9.44 3.42
C HIS A 26 20.14 8.16 3.42
N LEU A 27 19.92 7.56 2.24
CA LEU A 27 19.17 6.31 2.13
C LEU A 27 19.94 5.14 2.77
N ALA A 28 21.27 5.09 2.63
CA ALA A 28 22.11 4.08 3.27
C ALA A 28 22.03 4.16 4.80
N GLU A 29 22.01 5.37 5.38
CA GLU A 29 21.82 5.57 6.81
C GLU A 29 20.45 5.08 7.29
N LEU A 30 19.37 5.42 6.57
CA LEU A 30 18.02 4.97 6.91
C LEU A 30 17.87 3.46 6.80
N LEU A 31 18.40 2.86 5.73
CA LEU A 31 18.40 1.42 5.52
C LEU A 31 19.22 0.72 6.61
N THR A 32 20.41 1.23 6.94
CA THR A 32 21.26 0.69 8.04
C THR A 32 20.53 0.70 9.37
N ARG A 33 19.80 1.77 9.70
CA ARG A 33 18.98 1.84 10.92
C ARG A 33 17.84 0.82 10.90
N SER A 34 17.27 0.51 9.73
CA SER A 34 16.24 -0.52 9.60
C SER A 34 16.81 -1.92 9.85
N LEU A 35 17.99 -2.21 9.30
CA LEU A 35 18.65 -3.52 9.43
C LEU A 35 19.15 -3.80 10.85
N LYS A 36 19.66 -2.80 11.56
CA LYS A 36 20.15 -2.93 12.95
C LYS A 36 19.07 -3.28 13.99
N LYS A 37 17.80 -3.36 13.59
CA LYS A 37 16.69 -3.74 14.49
C LYS A 37 16.67 -5.23 14.80
N ASP A 38 17.25 -6.05 13.94
CA ASP A 38 17.22 -7.51 14.05
C ASP A 38 18.56 -8.11 13.57
N ASP A 39 19.02 -9.15 14.24
CA ASP A 39 20.24 -9.90 13.87
C ASP A 39 19.94 -11.13 12.99
N ASP A 40 18.66 -11.45 12.82
CA ASP A 40 18.20 -12.58 12.00
C ASP A 40 18.17 -12.20 10.51
N ILE A 41 18.77 -13.04 9.65
CA ILE A 41 18.94 -12.76 8.21
C ILE A 41 17.60 -12.59 7.49
N LYS A 42 16.58 -13.38 7.87
CA LYS A 42 15.23 -13.27 7.29
C LYS A 42 14.63 -11.92 7.62
N LYS A 43 14.65 -11.54 8.90
CA LYS A 43 14.12 -10.24 9.33
C LYS A 43 14.89 -9.06 8.75
N GLN A 44 16.21 -9.16 8.62
CA GLN A 44 17.01 -8.16 7.93
C GLN A 44 16.58 -8.01 6.46
N ALA A 45 16.42 -9.13 5.73
CA ALA A 45 15.91 -9.11 4.37
C ALA A 45 14.48 -8.52 4.30
N ASP A 46 13.58 -8.91 5.21
CA ASP A 46 12.20 -8.39 5.26
C ASP A 46 12.17 -6.88 5.59
N ASN A 47 13.05 -6.40 6.48
CA ASN A 47 13.21 -4.99 6.81
C ASN A 47 13.74 -4.18 5.61
N ALA A 48 14.73 -4.73 4.87
CA ALA A 48 15.26 -4.10 3.66
C ALA A 48 14.22 -4.08 2.53
N ALA A 49 13.48 -5.17 2.36
CA ALA A 49 12.41 -5.27 1.37
C ALA A 49 11.28 -4.30 1.67
N THR A 50 10.87 -4.18 2.94
CA THR A 50 9.85 -3.21 3.38
C THR A 50 10.32 -1.77 3.16
N PHE A 51 11.59 -1.49 3.42
CA PHE A 51 12.16 -0.17 3.14
C PHE A 51 12.00 0.21 1.67
N TRP A 52 12.40 -0.67 0.75
CA TRP A 52 12.31 -0.37 -0.68
C TRP A 52 10.89 -0.44 -1.25
N SER A 53 10.04 -1.36 -0.78
CA SER A 53 8.69 -1.57 -1.33
C SER A 53 7.64 -0.61 -0.76
N ASN A 54 7.94 0.06 0.35
CA ASN A 54 7.01 0.95 1.04
C ASN A 54 7.66 2.24 1.54
N ASP A 55 8.64 2.15 2.44
CA ASP A 55 9.09 3.32 3.20
C ASP A 55 9.76 4.36 2.30
N TYR A 56 10.61 3.94 1.37
CA TYR A 56 11.25 4.81 0.39
C TYR A 56 10.22 5.61 -0.44
N TYR A 57 9.14 4.96 -0.91
CA TYR A 57 8.09 5.68 -1.64
C TYR A 57 7.38 6.72 -0.77
N SER A 58 7.25 6.50 0.54
CA SER A 58 6.72 7.50 1.47
C SER A 58 7.65 8.71 1.65
N LEU A 59 8.95 8.54 1.43
CA LEU A 59 9.90 9.67 1.40
C LEU A 59 9.78 10.43 0.07
N VAL A 60 9.57 9.71 -1.03
CA VAL A 60 9.51 10.27 -2.39
C VAL A 60 8.18 10.97 -2.67
N PHE A 61 7.05 10.36 -2.30
CA PHE A 61 5.70 10.85 -2.63
C PHE A 61 4.99 11.44 -1.41
N PRO A 62 4.28 12.58 -1.56
CA PRO A 62 4.11 13.37 -2.79
C PRO A 62 5.38 14.11 -3.22
N LEU A 63 5.66 14.10 -4.53
CA LEU A 63 6.92 14.59 -5.08
C LEU A 63 6.97 16.13 -5.15
N ARG A 64 5.84 16.78 -5.45
CA ARG A 64 5.79 18.21 -5.83
C ARG A 64 5.42 19.17 -4.70
N PHE A 65 4.91 18.65 -3.60
CA PHE A 65 4.52 19.48 -2.47
C PHE A 65 4.94 18.84 -1.14
N GLY A 66 5.15 19.70 -0.16
CA GLY A 66 5.44 19.35 1.22
C GLY A 66 4.42 20.01 2.15
N LYS A 67 4.81 20.16 3.41
CA LYS A 67 4.03 20.91 4.40
C LYS A 67 4.86 22.03 4.98
N LYS A 68 4.22 23.12 5.37
CA LYS A 68 4.86 24.20 6.11
C LYS A 68 4.02 24.53 7.33
N VAL A 69 4.69 24.67 8.47
CA VAL A 69 4.06 25.05 9.73
C VAL A 69 4.22 26.55 9.91
N GLU A 70 3.11 27.28 9.97
CA GLU A 70 3.07 28.73 10.17
C GLU A 70 2.24 29.02 11.43
N GLY A 71 2.91 29.23 12.57
CA GLY A 71 2.26 29.43 13.86
C GLY A 71 1.46 28.20 14.28
N SER A 72 0.13 28.34 14.34
CA SER A 72 -0.83 27.26 14.62
C SER A 72 -1.53 26.76 13.36
N THR A 73 -0.96 26.96 12.18
CA THR A 73 -1.54 26.47 10.91
C THR A 73 -0.55 25.59 10.18
N VAL A 74 -1.06 24.59 9.45
CA VAL A 74 -0.26 23.82 8.50
C VAL A 74 -0.85 24.01 7.12
N LYS A 75 0.03 24.31 6.16
CA LYS A 75 -0.35 24.49 4.76
C LYS A 75 0.49 23.60 3.87
N GLY A 76 -0.08 23.19 2.75
CA GLY A 76 0.70 22.61 1.65
C GLY A 76 1.56 23.68 1.00
N VAL A 77 2.80 23.34 0.66
CA VAL A 77 3.69 24.22 -0.09
C VAL A 77 4.26 23.51 -1.30
N GLU A 78 4.39 24.23 -2.41
CA GLU A 78 5.07 23.73 -3.60
C GLU A 78 6.58 23.66 -3.32
N LEU A 79 7.18 22.50 -3.60
CA LEU A 79 8.63 22.30 -3.40
C LEU A 79 9.47 22.78 -4.57
N PHE A 80 8.88 22.83 -5.76
CA PHE A 80 9.61 23.08 -7.01
C PHE A 80 8.89 24.16 -7.82
N PRO A 81 9.48 25.37 -7.97
CA PRO A 81 8.82 26.47 -8.67
C PRO A 81 8.76 26.27 -10.20
N THR A 82 9.45 25.27 -10.74
CA THR A 82 9.51 25.01 -12.18
C THR A 82 9.02 23.60 -12.53
N ALA A 83 8.55 23.44 -13.78
CA ALA A 83 8.17 22.15 -14.33
C ALA A 83 9.33 21.14 -14.34
N ASN A 84 10.55 21.61 -14.63
CA ASN A 84 11.75 20.79 -14.77
C ASN A 84 12.83 21.28 -13.78
N PRO A 85 12.80 20.83 -12.51
CA PRO A 85 13.71 21.33 -11.49
C PRO A 85 15.12 20.75 -11.65
N VAL A 86 16.11 21.53 -11.19
CA VAL A 86 17.48 21.07 -10.98
C VAL A 86 17.65 20.84 -9.47
N LEU A 87 17.93 19.60 -9.09
CA LEU A 87 18.10 19.19 -7.70
C LEU A 87 19.57 19.35 -7.29
N GLN A 88 19.76 20.09 -6.21
CA GLN A 88 21.05 20.34 -5.57
C GLN A 88 21.00 19.86 -4.13
N ALA A 89 22.17 19.59 -3.57
CA ALA A 89 22.33 19.15 -2.20
C ALA A 89 21.54 20.01 -1.19
N GLY A 90 20.86 19.36 -0.24
CA GLY A 90 19.92 20.02 0.65
C GLY A 90 19.16 19.04 1.56
N PRO A 91 18.39 19.56 2.54
CA PRO A 91 17.76 18.72 3.55
C PRO A 91 16.75 17.74 2.93
N LEU A 92 16.98 16.45 3.16
CA LEU A 92 16.17 15.35 2.63
C LEU A 92 15.15 14.83 3.64
N ARG A 93 14.01 14.36 3.15
CA ARG A 93 12.99 13.70 3.98
C ARG A 93 13.52 12.40 4.58
N SER A 94 13.32 12.23 5.87
CA SER A 94 13.46 10.98 6.63
C SER A 94 12.11 10.44 7.09
N LYS A 95 11.03 11.23 6.99
CA LYS A 95 9.66 10.84 7.31
C LYS A 95 8.69 11.28 6.20
N PHE A 96 7.53 10.64 6.14
CA PHE A 96 6.46 11.03 5.24
C PHE A 96 6.04 12.49 5.46
N LEU A 97 5.99 13.26 4.38
CA LEU A 97 5.60 14.67 4.37
C LEU A 97 6.36 15.54 5.39
N GLU A 98 7.66 15.31 5.52
CA GLU A 98 8.53 16.05 6.46
C GLU A 98 8.82 17.47 5.98
N GLU A 99 7.93 18.38 6.36
CA GLU A 99 8.04 19.82 6.13
C GLU A 99 8.34 20.18 4.66
N GLU A 100 9.25 21.13 4.45
CA GLU A 100 9.74 21.61 3.16
C GLU A 100 10.95 20.81 2.67
N LYS A 101 11.31 19.71 3.36
CA LYS A 101 12.45 18.88 2.97
C LYS A 101 12.21 18.20 1.62
N LEU A 102 13.28 18.04 0.87
CA LEU A 102 13.23 17.53 -0.48
C LEU A 102 13.07 16.00 -0.49
N PRO A 103 12.26 15.44 -1.42
CA PRO A 103 12.15 14.01 -1.63
C PRO A 103 13.50 13.42 -2.10
N PRO A 104 14.01 12.34 -1.47
CA PRO A 104 15.31 11.74 -1.81
C PRO A 104 15.22 10.94 -3.11
N LEU A 105 15.12 11.63 -4.25
CA LEU A 105 14.96 11.05 -5.57
C LEU A 105 16.27 10.36 -6.02
N LEU A 106 16.23 9.03 -6.18
CA LEU A 106 17.34 8.22 -6.66
C LEU A 106 16.94 7.39 -7.90
N PRO A 107 17.39 7.78 -9.11
CA PRO A 107 17.16 7.04 -10.36
C PRO A 107 17.90 5.70 -10.38
N ALA A 108 17.33 4.69 -11.04
CA ALA A 108 17.93 3.37 -11.15
C ALA A 108 19.16 3.34 -12.07
N ASP A 109 19.06 3.96 -13.25
CA ASP A 109 20.17 4.12 -14.19
C ASP A 109 20.64 5.57 -14.16
N GLN A 110 21.88 5.79 -13.69
CA GLN A 110 22.48 7.11 -13.57
C GLN A 110 23.27 7.52 -14.83
N SER A 111 23.35 6.63 -15.84
CA SER A 111 24.10 6.88 -17.08
C SER A 111 23.25 7.55 -18.17
N LYS A 112 21.93 7.43 -18.11
CA LYS A 112 21.00 7.94 -19.13
C LYS A 112 19.70 8.45 -18.51
N GLU A 113 18.90 9.15 -19.31
CA GLU A 113 17.54 9.51 -18.92
C GLU A 113 16.67 8.25 -18.79
N GLY A 114 15.99 8.12 -17.65
CA GLY A 114 15.12 6.98 -17.34
C GLY A 114 13.91 7.38 -16.51
N TYR A 115 13.02 6.41 -16.27
CA TYR A 115 11.76 6.60 -15.53
C TYR A 115 11.78 5.85 -14.19
N GLU A 116 12.67 4.88 -14.05
CA GLU A 116 12.75 3.96 -12.94
C GLU A 116 13.53 4.59 -11.78
N LEU A 117 12.97 4.47 -10.60
CA LEU A 117 13.65 4.69 -9.34
C LEU A 117 14.44 3.43 -8.99
N LEU A 118 15.54 3.59 -8.25
CA LEU A 118 16.35 2.47 -7.79
C LEU A 118 15.50 1.40 -7.07
N ALA A 119 14.55 1.84 -6.24
CA ALA A 119 13.61 0.97 -5.53
C ALA A 119 12.81 0.05 -6.46
N ASP A 120 12.35 0.55 -7.61
CA ASP A 120 11.52 -0.23 -8.52
C ASP A 120 12.27 -1.47 -9.01
N ILE A 121 13.56 -1.27 -9.32
CA ILE A 121 14.43 -2.32 -9.86
C ILE A 121 14.87 -3.29 -8.76
N ILE A 122 15.20 -2.78 -7.57
CA ILE A 122 15.55 -3.63 -6.42
C ILE A 122 14.39 -4.53 -6.02
N VAL A 123 13.18 -3.97 -5.91
CA VAL A 123 11.96 -4.73 -5.55
C VAL A 123 11.65 -5.76 -6.63
N LEU A 124 11.69 -5.39 -7.92
CA LEU A 124 11.48 -6.32 -9.03
C LEU A 124 12.44 -7.52 -8.97
N ARG A 125 13.75 -7.24 -8.91
CA ARG A 125 14.79 -8.29 -8.92
C ARG A 125 14.63 -9.22 -7.74
N THR A 126 14.44 -8.66 -6.55
CA THR A 126 14.32 -9.45 -5.32
C THR A 126 13.03 -10.26 -5.29
N ALA A 127 11.91 -9.73 -5.81
CA ALA A 127 10.65 -10.46 -5.89
C ALA A 127 10.75 -11.68 -6.82
N VAL A 128 11.36 -11.51 -8.00
CA VAL A 128 11.59 -12.60 -8.96
C VAL A 128 12.53 -13.65 -8.37
N LEU A 129 13.63 -13.20 -7.75
CA LEU A 129 14.58 -14.06 -7.04
C LEU A 129 13.87 -14.91 -5.98
N ASN A 130 13.13 -14.26 -5.09
CA ASN A 130 12.48 -14.93 -3.97
C ASN A 130 11.50 -16.02 -4.45
N VAL A 131 10.64 -15.68 -5.41
CA VAL A 131 9.65 -16.62 -5.93
C VAL A 131 10.31 -17.82 -6.63
N LEU A 132 11.30 -17.58 -7.50
CA LEU A 132 11.98 -18.66 -8.22
C LEU A 132 12.77 -19.60 -7.32
N LEU A 133 13.51 -19.06 -6.34
CA LEU A 133 14.31 -19.88 -5.45
C LEU A 133 13.44 -20.74 -4.52
N ARG A 134 12.29 -20.22 -4.07
CA ARG A 134 11.31 -21.02 -3.33
C ARG A 134 10.76 -22.18 -4.16
N GLN A 135 10.44 -21.95 -5.43
CA GLN A 135 10.00 -23.01 -6.35
C GLN A 135 11.05 -24.11 -6.54
N ASN A 136 12.33 -23.72 -6.52
CA ASN A 136 13.46 -24.64 -6.65
C ASN A 136 13.85 -25.34 -5.33
N GLY A 137 13.13 -25.09 -4.24
CA GLY A 137 13.38 -25.73 -2.94
C GLY A 137 14.71 -25.32 -2.30
N VAL A 138 15.16 -24.08 -2.55
CA VAL A 138 16.38 -23.53 -1.93
C VAL A 138 16.17 -23.36 -0.43
N ASP A 139 17.21 -23.68 0.35
CA ASP A 139 17.21 -23.50 1.80
C ASP A 139 16.90 -22.03 2.21
N GLU A 140 16.16 -21.85 3.31
CA GLU A 140 15.71 -20.52 3.75
C GLU A 140 16.89 -19.59 4.10
N GLU A 141 18.00 -20.10 4.65
CA GLU A 141 19.16 -19.27 4.98
C GLU A 141 19.82 -18.72 3.71
N ASP A 142 19.98 -19.56 2.69
CA ASP A 142 20.57 -19.20 1.41
C ASP A 142 19.66 -18.23 0.64
N LEU A 143 18.36 -18.50 0.63
CA LEU A 143 17.33 -17.61 0.09
C LEU A 143 17.42 -16.23 0.72
N HIS A 144 17.44 -16.14 2.05
CA HIS A 144 17.45 -14.87 2.76
C HIS A 144 18.79 -14.14 2.67
N THR A 145 19.91 -14.87 2.58
CA THR A 145 21.22 -14.30 2.27
C THR A 145 21.21 -13.61 0.90
N LEU A 146 20.67 -14.27 -0.12
CA LEU A 146 20.53 -13.72 -1.46
C LEU A 146 19.57 -12.54 -1.51
N ARG A 147 18.40 -12.65 -0.87
CA ARG A 147 17.43 -11.54 -0.75
C ARG A 147 18.10 -10.32 -0.14
N LEU A 148 18.76 -10.47 1.02
CA LEU A 148 19.42 -9.34 1.67
C LEU A 148 20.51 -8.73 0.77
N ALA A 149 21.36 -9.56 0.15
CA ALA A 149 22.40 -9.08 -0.75
C ALA A 149 21.84 -8.25 -1.90
N PHE A 150 20.77 -8.70 -2.57
CA PHE A 150 20.10 -7.96 -3.65
C PHE A 150 19.54 -6.61 -3.16
N LEU A 151 18.99 -6.58 -1.95
CA LEU A 151 18.33 -5.40 -1.38
C LEU A 151 19.32 -4.32 -0.94
N ILE A 152 20.55 -4.67 -0.57
CA ILE A 152 21.53 -3.72 -0.01
C ILE A 152 22.69 -3.39 -0.97
N GLU A 153 23.00 -4.26 -1.93
CA GLU A 153 24.16 -4.10 -2.82
C GLU A 153 24.29 -2.68 -3.39
N PRO A 154 23.21 -2.02 -3.88
CA PRO A 154 23.36 -0.72 -4.54
C PRO A 154 23.80 0.42 -3.64
N LEU A 155 23.73 0.26 -2.31
CA LEU A 155 24.11 1.27 -1.31
C LEU A 155 25.16 0.77 -0.31
N VAL A 156 25.66 -0.46 -0.46
CA VAL A 156 26.48 -1.11 0.57
C VAL A 156 27.78 -0.37 0.87
N ASP A 157 28.37 0.31 -0.12
CA ASP A 157 29.60 1.08 0.07
C ASP A 157 29.40 2.31 0.96
N GLU A 158 28.18 2.86 1.00
CA GLU A 158 27.79 3.95 1.87
C GLU A 158 27.35 3.48 3.28
N MET A 159 27.23 2.17 3.51
CA MET A 159 26.76 1.56 4.77
C MET A 159 27.92 1.19 5.72
N ALA A 160 28.82 2.14 5.96
CA ALA A 160 30.09 1.89 6.70
C ALA A 160 29.91 1.32 8.12
N ASP A 161 28.79 1.60 8.79
CA ASP A 161 28.53 1.18 10.18
C ASP A 161 27.81 -0.18 10.31
N LEU A 162 27.60 -0.91 9.22
CA LEU A 162 26.88 -2.18 9.21
C LEU A 162 27.84 -3.37 9.17
N LEU A 163 27.82 -4.19 10.22
CA LEU A 163 28.52 -5.47 10.24
C LEU A 163 27.71 -6.51 9.47
N LEU A 164 28.10 -6.75 8.22
CA LEU A 164 27.48 -7.77 7.37
C LEU A 164 28.07 -9.16 7.64
N ALA A 165 27.20 -10.17 7.65
CA ALA A 165 27.61 -11.56 7.63
C ALA A 165 28.54 -11.84 6.43
N ALA A 166 29.55 -12.71 6.61
CA ALA A 166 30.53 -13.02 5.57
C ALA A 166 29.86 -13.48 4.27
N ARG A 167 28.88 -14.40 4.37
CA ARG A 167 28.12 -14.94 3.23
C ARG A 167 27.45 -13.84 2.39
N VAL A 168 26.85 -12.83 3.04
CA VAL A 168 26.21 -11.69 2.34
C VAL A 168 27.26 -10.87 1.57
N ARG A 169 28.44 -10.61 2.17
CA ARG A 169 29.53 -9.91 1.50
C ARG A 169 30.08 -10.68 0.31
N ASP A 170 30.18 -12.00 0.42
CA ASP A 170 30.67 -12.86 -0.66
C ASP A 170 29.68 -12.88 -1.84
N VAL A 171 28.36 -12.93 -1.55
CA VAL A 171 27.32 -12.82 -2.59
C VAL A 171 27.40 -11.44 -3.27
N ILE A 172 27.54 -10.35 -2.52
CA ILE A 172 27.71 -9.00 -3.09
C ILE A 172 28.95 -8.94 -3.99
N SER A 173 30.06 -9.54 -3.56
CA SER A 173 31.29 -9.64 -4.36
C SER A 173 31.05 -10.36 -5.68
N PHE A 174 30.28 -11.47 -5.66
CA PHE A 174 29.85 -12.18 -6.86
C PHE A 174 28.94 -11.33 -7.77
N LEU A 175 27.94 -10.63 -7.22
CA LEU A 175 27.03 -9.77 -8.00
C LEU A 175 27.76 -8.63 -8.71
N ARG A 176 28.84 -8.12 -8.11
CA ARG A 176 29.74 -7.10 -8.67
C ARG A 176 30.70 -7.65 -9.73
N GLY A 177 30.76 -8.98 -9.90
CA GLY A 177 31.71 -9.64 -10.79
C GLY A 177 33.15 -9.72 -10.24
N ASN A 178 33.34 -9.43 -8.95
CA ASN A 178 34.65 -9.56 -8.27
C ASN A 178 34.96 -11.03 -7.94
N SER A 179 33.94 -11.89 -7.93
CA SER A 179 34.07 -13.35 -7.83
C SER A 179 33.38 -14.02 -9.02
N SER A 180 34.01 -15.04 -9.61
CA SER A 180 33.41 -15.84 -10.68
C SER A 180 32.42 -16.88 -10.18
N SER A 181 32.54 -17.32 -8.93
CA SER A 181 31.71 -18.36 -8.32
C SER A 181 30.73 -17.79 -7.30
N LEU A 182 29.49 -18.25 -7.37
CA LEU A 182 28.47 -17.97 -6.35
C LEU A 182 28.83 -18.75 -5.07
N PRO A 183 28.89 -18.11 -3.89
CA PRO A 183 29.33 -18.73 -2.64
C PRO A 183 28.21 -19.53 -1.95
N LEU A 184 27.32 -20.14 -2.73
CA LEU A 184 26.16 -20.92 -2.28
C LEU A 184 26.08 -22.18 -3.14
N GLU A 185 26.14 -23.35 -2.50
CA GLU A 185 26.21 -24.64 -3.20
C GLU A 185 24.87 -25.00 -3.83
N GLY A 186 24.91 -25.63 -5.01
CA GLY A 186 23.70 -26.12 -5.69
C GLY A 186 22.84 -25.05 -6.38
N LEU A 187 23.23 -23.77 -6.34
CA LEU A 187 22.53 -22.69 -7.01
C LEU A 187 23.13 -22.35 -8.37
N ASP A 188 22.26 -22.10 -9.36
CA ASP A 188 22.65 -21.70 -10.71
C ASP A 188 23.13 -20.23 -10.73
N ALA A 189 24.44 -20.04 -10.84
CA ALA A 189 25.09 -18.74 -10.89
C ALA A 189 24.64 -17.87 -12.07
N ASP A 190 24.34 -18.47 -13.23
CA ASP A 190 23.91 -17.74 -14.43
C ASP A 190 22.47 -17.25 -14.29
N LEU A 191 21.62 -18.05 -13.63
CA LEU A 191 20.27 -17.61 -13.23
C LEU A 191 20.35 -16.40 -12.29
N ILE A 192 21.15 -16.47 -11.21
CA ILE A 192 21.29 -15.35 -10.26
C ILE A 192 21.77 -14.07 -10.95
N LYS A 193 22.76 -14.17 -11.85
CA LYS A 193 23.24 -13.04 -12.65
C LYS A 193 22.15 -12.49 -13.58
N SER A 194 21.39 -13.36 -14.25
CA SER A 194 20.31 -12.95 -15.15
C SER A 194 19.22 -12.18 -14.39
N ILE A 195 18.85 -12.64 -13.19
CA ILE A 195 17.90 -11.93 -12.32
C ILE A 195 18.49 -10.58 -11.88
N TRP A 196 19.77 -10.54 -11.50
CA TRP A 196 20.45 -9.30 -11.13
C TRP A 196 20.51 -8.27 -12.26
N GLN A 197 20.46 -8.69 -13.52
CA GLN A 197 20.47 -7.79 -14.68
C GLN A 197 19.07 -7.35 -15.13
N LEU A 198 17.99 -7.76 -14.46
CA LEU A 198 16.64 -7.32 -14.83
C LEU A 198 16.49 -5.79 -14.74
N PRO A 199 15.66 -5.18 -15.61
CA PRO A 199 14.82 -5.81 -16.63
C PRO A 199 15.54 -6.12 -17.96
N LYS A 200 16.83 -5.79 -18.11
CA LYS A 200 17.54 -5.86 -19.41
C LYS A 200 17.65 -7.28 -19.97
N GLU A 201 17.70 -8.29 -19.09
CA GLU A 201 17.89 -9.71 -19.47
C GLU A 201 16.62 -10.56 -19.29
N SER A 202 15.43 -9.96 -19.33
CA SER A 202 14.17 -10.70 -19.12
C SER A 202 13.96 -11.86 -20.10
N GLU A 203 14.44 -11.75 -21.34
CA GLU A 203 14.33 -12.79 -22.37
C GLU A 203 15.16 -14.05 -22.05
N LYS A 204 16.21 -13.92 -21.24
CA LYS A 204 17.08 -15.04 -20.83
C LYS A 204 16.50 -15.83 -19.67
N LEU A 205 15.48 -15.30 -18.98
CA LEU A 205 14.87 -15.96 -17.85
C LEU A 205 13.88 -17.03 -18.31
N SER A 206 14.17 -18.27 -17.93
CA SER A 206 13.20 -19.37 -17.93
C SER A 206 12.54 -19.49 -16.57
N GLY A 207 11.22 -19.73 -16.54
CA GLY A 207 10.48 -19.96 -15.31
C GLY A 207 9.08 -19.37 -15.36
N LYS A 208 8.27 -19.78 -14.40
CA LYS A 208 6.90 -19.28 -14.24
C LYS A 208 6.71 -18.69 -12.85
N VAL A 209 5.84 -17.70 -12.76
CA VAL A 209 5.37 -17.16 -11.48
C VAL A 209 3.86 -17.11 -11.50
N THR A 210 3.24 -17.19 -10.32
CA THR A 210 1.82 -16.93 -10.23
C THR A 210 1.60 -15.45 -9.88
N VAL A 211 0.80 -14.77 -10.70
CA VAL A 211 0.28 -13.44 -10.37
C VAL A 211 -1.08 -13.62 -9.71
N VAL A 212 -1.17 -13.17 -8.47
CA VAL A 212 -2.42 -13.20 -7.70
C VAL A 212 -3.01 -11.81 -7.66
N LEU A 213 -4.31 -11.70 -7.96
CA LEU A 213 -5.08 -10.46 -7.89
C LEU A 213 -6.42 -10.74 -7.20
N GLY A 214 -6.68 -10.06 -6.09
CA GLY A 214 -7.96 -10.05 -5.40
C GLY A 214 -8.54 -8.64 -5.33
N GLN A 215 -9.83 -8.49 -5.63
CA GLN A 215 -10.52 -7.20 -5.63
C GLN A 215 -11.93 -7.33 -5.07
N VAL A 216 -12.23 -6.49 -4.06
CA VAL A 216 -13.60 -6.32 -3.58
C VAL A 216 -14.40 -5.55 -4.62
N GLN A 217 -15.56 -6.08 -4.93
CA GLN A 217 -16.49 -5.59 -5.92
C GLN A 217 -17.66 -4.89 -5.25
N ARG A 218 -18.23 -3.88 -5.93
CA ARG A 218 -19.43 -3.16 -5.48
C ARG A 218 -19.28 -2.59 -4.05
N ILE A 219 -18.12 -2.01 -3.76
CA ILE A 219 -17.75 -1.53 -2.42
C ILE A 219 -18.83 -0.57 -1.88
N LYS A 220 -19.36 0.34 -2.73
CA LYS A 220 -20.43 1.26 -2.33
C LYS A 220 -21.67 0.54 -1.81
N GLN A 221 -22.09 -0.54 -2.48
CA GLN A 221 -23.28 -1.31 -2.09
C GLN A 221 -23.08 -1.99 -0.74
N TYR A 222 -21.87 -2.43 -0.44
CA TYR A 222 -21.53 -3.03 0.85
C TYR A 222 -21.42 -1.98 1.96
N VAL A 223 -20.70 -0.88 1.71
CA VAL A 223 -20.40 0.15 2.71
C VAL A 223 -21.64 0.97 3.07
N PHE A 224 -22.41 1.40 2.08
CA PHE A 224 -23.60 2.22 2.25
C PHE A 224 -24.90 1.43 2.27
N GLU A 225 -24.81 0.13 2.59
CA GLU A 225 -26.00 -0.71 2.71
C GLU A 225 -26.98 -0.22 3.80
N THR A 226 -26.45 0.48 4.80
CA THR A 226 -27.18 1.03 5.94
C THR A 226 -26.83 2.52 6.10
N SER A 227 -27.73 3.30 6.69
CA SER A 227 -27.51 4.73 6.97
C SER A 227 -26.74 5.01 8.26
N GLY A 228 -26.52 3.99 9.10
CA GLY A 228 -25.84 4.11 10.38
C GLY A 228 -24.34 4.41 10.24
N LEU A 229 -23.87 5.44 10.92
CA LEU A 229 -22.48 5.90 10.84
C LEU A 229 -21.48 4.84 11.31
N ASN A 230 -21.82 4.08 12.35
CA ASN A 230 -20.95 3.01 12.85
C ASN A 230 -20.87 1.86 11.84
N GLU A 231 -21.96 1.54 11.17
CA GLU A 231 -22.02 0.48 10.17
C GLU A 231 -21.21 0.87 8.92
N ILE A 232 -21.33 2.11 8.46
CA ILE A 232 -20.53 2.64 7.33
C ILE A 232 -19.04 2.61 7.67
N ARG A 233 -18.66 3.11 8.85
CA ARG A 233 -17.27 3.06 9.35
C ARG A 233 -16.75 1.63 9.40
N GLY A 234 -17.52 0.75 10.01
CA GLY A 234 -17.09 -0.63 10.23
C GLY A 234 -17.01 -1.42 8.95
N ALA A 235 -17.89 -1.17 7.98
CA ALA A 235 -17.79 -1.78 6.66
C ALA A 235 -16.47 -1.40 5.96
N SER A 236 -16.15 -0.11 5.95
CA SER A 236 -14.90 0.41 5.35
C SER A 236 -13.65 -0.13 6.07
N ALA A 237 -13.63 -0.04 7.41
CA ALA A 237 -12.53 -0.52 8.24
C ALA A 237 -12.34 -2.04 8.15
N LEU A 238 -13.42 -2.80 8.00
CA LEU A 238 -13.35 -4.25 7.85
C LEU A 238 -12.67 -4.63 6.52
N LEU A 239 -13.04 -4.00 5.41
CA LEU A 239 -12.40 -4.27 4.11
C LEU A 239 -10.92 -3.90 4.11
N GLU A 240 -10.55 -2.73 4.64
CA GLU A 240 -9.15 -2.31 4.76
C GLU A 240 -8.37 -3.27 5.68
N GLY A 241 -8.97 -3.67 6.80
CA GLY A 241 -8.39 -4.62 7.75
C GLY A 241 -8.11 -5.99 7.13
N LEU A 242 -9.00 -6.49 6.27
CA LEU A 242 -8.81 -7.78 5.58
C LEU A 242 -7.70 -7.72 4.54
N VAL A 243 -7.61 -6.65 3.75
CA VAL A 243 -6.48 -6.44 2.83
C VAL A 243 -5.16 -6.35 3.59
N LYS A 244 -5.12 -5.60 4.70
CA LYS A 244 -3.94 -5.52 5.55
C LYS A 244 -3.56 -6.89 6.11
N LYS A 245 -4.53 -7.67 6.60
CA LYS A 245 -4.31 -9.03 7.11
C LYS A 245 -3.68 -9.94 6.05
N LEU A 246 -4.22 -9.93 4.82
CA LEU A 246 -3.65 -10.70 3.71
C LEU A 246 -2.26 -10.22 3.33
N ALA A 247 -2.03 -8.90 3.31
CA ALA A 247 -0.71 -8.34 3.01
C ALA A 247 0.33 -8.80 4.05
N GLU A 248 0.00 -8.81 5.35
CA GLU A 248 0.88 -9.33 6.39
C GLU A 248 1.07 -10.85 6.28
N GLU A 249 0.05 -11.60 5.86
CA GLU A 249 0.17 -13.04 5.57
C GLU A 249 1.15 -13.31 4.41
N VAL A 250 1.04 -12.54 3.31
CA VAL A 250 1.95 -12.64 2.15
C VAL A 250 3.39 -12.22 2.53
N LYS A 251 3.55 -11.12 3.26
CA LYS A 251 4.86 -10.64 3.74
C LYS A 251 5.56 -11.67 4.61
N SER A 252 4.81 -12.30 5.52
CA SER A 252 5.37 -13.27 6.46
C SER A 252 5.73 -14.59 5.79
N LYS A 253 4.87 -15.11 4.90
CA LYS A 253 5.05 -16.39 4.20
C LYS A 253 6.04 -16.33 3.04
N ILE A 254 6.03 -15.25 2.25
CA ILE A 254 6.80 -15.14 1.01
C ILE A 254 7.87 -14.07 1.16
N GLY A 255 7.47 -12.83 1.42
CA GLY A 255 8.37 -11.70 1.61
C GLY A 255 7.73 -10.35 1.24
N PRO A 256 8.19 -9.21 1.77
CA PRO A 256 7.58 -7.92 1.48
C PRO A 256 7.72 -7.41 0.05
N GLU A 257 8.77 -7.82 -0.66
CA GLU A 257 9.07 -7.41 -2.04
C GLU A 257 8.10 -8.00 -3.07
N VAL A 258 7.42 -9.11 -2.77
CA VAL A 258 6.47 -9.73 -3.71
C VAL A 258 5.11 -9.02 -3.74
N LEU A 259 4.85 -8.14 -2.77
CA LEU A 259 3.59 -7.43 -2.63
C LEU A 259 3.55 -6.21 -3.56
N LEU A 260 2.89 -6.37 -4.71
CA LEU A 260 2.77 -5.33 -5.73
C LEU A 260 1.77 -4.26 -5.30
N ARG A 261 0.64 -4.66 -4.72
CA ARG A 261 -0.43 -3.75 -4.26
C ARG A 261 -1.18 -4.32 -3.06
N ALA A 262 -1.53 -3.42 -2.13
CA ALA A 262 -2.42 -3.69 -1.00
C ALA A 262 -3.10 -2.39 -0.56
N ALA A 263 -4.06 -1.91 -1.35
CA ALA A 263 -4.73 -0.63 -1.12
C ALA A 263 -6.10 -0.58 -1.81
N GLY A 264 -7.05 0.14 -1.23
CA GLY A 264 -8.38 0.35 -1.81
C GLY A 264 -9.17 -0.94 -2.02
N SER A 265 -9.13 -1.85 -1.05
CA SER A 265 -9.78 -3.17 -1.16
C SER A 265 -9.29 -4.04 -2.33
N VAL A 266 -8.09 -3.75 -2.84
CA VAL A 266 -7.38 -4.54 -3.85
C VAL A 266 -6.07 -5.05 -3.26
N ILE A 267 -5.75 -6.32 -3.54
CA ILE A 267 -4.46 -6.92 -3.25
C ILE A 267 -3.90 -7.58 -4.51
N SER A 268 -2.62 -7.37 -4.80
CA SER A 268 -1.90 -8.15 -5.82
C SER A 268 -0.47 -8.42 -5.42
N PHE A 269 0.00 -9.62 -5.75
CA PHE A 269 1.34 -10.09 -5.38
C PHE A 269 1.80 -11.23 -6.30
N LEU A 270 3.10 -11.52 -6.24
CA LEU A 270 3.70 -12.70 -6.88
C LEU A 270 3.79 -13.86 -5.89
N ALA A 271 3.53 -15.08 -6.36
CA ALA A 271 3.60 -16.29 -5.55
C ALA A 271 4.37 -17.43 -6.24
N PRO A 272 5.01 -18.32 -5.46
CA PRO A 272 5.63 -19.54 -5.99
C PRO A 272 4.60 -20.59 -6.41
N ILE A 273 5.07 -21.61 -7.12
CA ILE A 273 4.32 -22.79 -7.57
C ILE A 273 4.96 -24.01 -6.87
N PRO A 274 4.22 -24.84 -6.10
CA PRO A 274 2.81 -24.69 -5.71
C PRO A 274 2.60 -23.53 -4.74
N MET A 275 1.38 -22.99 -4.73
CA MET A 275 1.07 -21.70 -4.10
C MET A 275 0.88 -21.75 -2.58
N LEU A 276 0.35 -22.86 -2.07
CA LEU A 276 0.06 -23.11 -0.65
C LEU A 276 0.23 -24.60 -0.34
N GLU A 277 0.73 -24.92 0.86
CA GLU A 277 0.83 -26.29 1.39
C GLU A 277 -0.33 -26.65 2.35
N ASP A 278 -1.37 -25.81 2.42
CA ASP A 278 -2.48 -25.99 3.36
C ASP A 278 -3.44 -27.11 2.89
N LYS A 279 -3.95 -27.89 3.84
CA LYS A 279 -4.95 -28.95 3.59
C LYS A 279 -6.36 -28.40 3.40
N LYS A 280 -6.65 -27.15 3.83
CA LYS A 280 -7.98 -26.53 3.74
C LYS A 280 -8.19 -25.67 2.50
N GLU A 281 -7.13 -25.01 2.01
CA GLU A 281 -7.17 -24.09 0.87
C GLU A 281 -6.02 -24.45 -0.07
N THR A 282 -6.33 -24.71 -1.33
CA THR A 282 -5.34 -25.21 -2.31
C THR A 282 -4.69 -24.11 -3.13
N SER A 283 -5.24 -22.89 -3.08
CA SER A 283 -4.71 -21.72 -3.80
C SER A 283 -4.92 -20.40 -3.05
N TRP A 284 -4.12 -19.39 -3.39
CA TRP A 284 -4.32 -18.02 -2.88
C TRP A 284 -5.67 -17.43 -3.32
N GLU A 285 -6.23 -17.89 -4.44
CA GLU A 285 -7.56 -17.47 -4.89
C GLU A 285 -8.65 -17.89 -3.90
N GLU A 286 -8.66 -19.17 -3.55
CA GLU A 286 -9.60 -19.73 -2.56
C GLU A 286 -9.42 -19.07 -1.19
N ARG A 287 -8.16 -18.87 -0.77
CA ARG A 287 -7.81 -18.18 0.48
C ARG A 287 -8.44 -16.79 0.56
N ILE A 288 -8.30 -16.00 -0.50
CA ILE A 288 -8.83 -14.63 -0.56
C ILE A 288 -10.36 -14.66 -0.50
N ILE A 289 -11.00 -15.50 -1.31
CA ILE A 289 -12.47 -15.58 -1.36
C ILE A 289 -13.04 -16.02 -0.01
N HIS A 290 -12.49 -17.09 0.57
CA HIS A 290 -12.94 -17.64 1.84
C HIS A 290 -12.77 -16.65 3.00
N LEU A 291 -11.60 -16.00 3.10
CA LEU A 291 -11.33 -15.03 4.16
C LEU A 291 -12.32 -13.85 4.13
N PHE A 292 -12.61 -13.31 2.94
CA PHE A 292 -13.56 -12.19 2.81
C PHE A 292 -15.00 -12.66 3.04
N ALA A 293 -15.40 -13.82 2.53
CA ALA A 293 -16.75 -14.35 2.73
C ALA A 293 -17.03 -14.61 4.22
N GLU A 294 -16.10 -15.25 4.93
CA GLU A 294 -16.20 -15.55 6.36
C GLU A 294 -16.40 -14.28 7.19
N ALA A 295 -15.52 -13.28 6.97
CA ALA A 295 -15.45 -12.07 7.78
C ALA A 295 -16.57 -11.06 7.46
N THR A 296 -16.93 -10.91 6.19
CA THR A 296 -17.87 -9.86 5.76
C THR A 296 -19.31 -10.35 5.62
N GLY A 297 -19.49 -11.65 5.40
CA GLY A 297 -20.76 -12.31 5.08
C GLY A 297 -21.33 -11.98 3.70
N THR A 298 -21.21 -10.73 3.25
CA THR A 298 -21.85 -10.26 2.01
C THR A 298 -21.00 -9.36 1.13
N ALA A 299 -19.76 -9.03 1.51
CA ALA A 299 -18.89 -8.33 0.58
C ALA A 299 -18.58 -9.25 -0.59
N PHE A 300 -18.74 -8.73 -1.80
CA PHE A 300 -18.47 -9.49 -2.99
C PHE A 300 -16.99 -9.35 -3.34
N ILE A 301 -16.28 -10.46 -3.41
CA ILE A 301 -14.84 -10.51 -3.70
C ILE A 301 -14.64 -11.38 -4.94
N THR A 302 -13.79 -10.93 -5.84
CA THR A 302 -13.29 -11.75 -6.94
C THR A 302 -11.78 -11.89 -6.81
N SER A 303 -11.27 -13.05 -7.21
CA SER A 303 -9.84 -13.31 -7.21
C SER A 303 -9.43 -14.14 -8.43
N VAL A 304 -8.21 -13.91 -8.89
CA VAL A 304 -7.55 -14.65 -9.99
C VAL A 304 -6.14 -14.99 -9.54
N ALA A 305 -5.73 -16.23 -9.79
CA ALA A 305 -4.36 -16.69 -9.68
C ALA A 305 -3.92 -17.28 -11.04
N GLU A 306 -3.09 -16.56 -11.78
CA GLU A 306 -2.66 -16.95 -13.13
C GLU A 306 -1.16 -17.28 -13.15
N GLU A 307 -0.80 -18.46 -13.65
CA GLU A 307 0.59 -18.82 -13.92
C GLU A 307 1.07 -18.17 -15.23
N VAL A 308 2.13 -17.38 -15.14
CA VAL A 308 2.67 -16.62 -16.28
C VAL A 308 4.16 -16.88 -16.46
N ASN A 309 4.63 -16.88 -17.69
CA ASN A 309 6.06 -16.94 -17.96
C ASN A 309 6.73 -15.64 -17.49
N LEU A 310 7.88 -15.75 -16.83
CA LEU A 310 8.59 -14.59 -16.28
C LEU A 310 9.04 -13.60 -17.36
N SER A 311 9.59 -14.12 -18.45
CA SER A 311 10.02 -13.31 -19.59
C SER A 311 8.87 -12.49 -20.18
N GLU A 312 7.68 -13.09 -20.25
CA GLU A 312 6.46 -12.42 -20.71
C GLU A 312 5.92 -11.43 -19.68
N PHE A 313 5.90 -11.79 -18.39
CA PHE A 313 5.45 -10.90 -17.32
C PHE A 313 6.28 -9.62 -17.23
N ILE A 314 7.60 -9.73 -17.40
CA ILE A 314 8.51 -8.58 -17.32
C ILE A 314 8.55 -7.83 -18.65
N GLY A 315 8.64 -8.53 -19.77
CA GLY A 315 8.76 -7.94 -21.11
C GLY A 315 7.45 -7.36 -21.66
N ASN A 316 6.31 -8.00 -21.36
CA ASN A 316 4.98 -7.66 -21.88
C ASN A 316 3.96 -7.47 -20.74
N TYR A 317 4.38 -6.85 -19.64
CA TYR A 317 3.59 -6.65 -18.42
C TYR A 317 2.15 -6.18 -18.68
N GLN A 318 1.97 -5.18 -19.55
CA GLN A 318 0.65 -4.65 -19.88
C GLN A 318 -0.32 -5.72 -20.41
N VAL A 319 0.16 -6.58 -21.32
CA VAL A 319 -0.66 -7.62 -21.95
C VAL A 319 -1.06 -8.65 -20.91
N VAL A 320 -0.10 -9.09 -20.09
CA VAL A 320 -0.33 -10.05 -19.01
C VAL A 320 -1.36 -9.51 -18.01
N MET A 321 -1.17 -8.29 -17.50
CA MET A 321 -2.10 -7.70 -16.54
C MET A 321 -3.48 -7.46 -17.14
N ARG A 322 -3.58 -7.03 -18.39
CA ARG A 322 -4.87 -6.86 -19.08
C ARG A 322 -5.63 -8.18 -19.14
N ASN A 323 -4.96 -9.28 -19.46
CA ASN A 323 -5.59 -10.60 -19.50
C ASN A 323 -6.09 -11.00 -18.10
N ILE A 324 -5.30 -10.78 -17.04
CA ILE A 324 -5.70 -11.06 -15.65
C ILE A 324 -6.91 -10.22 -15.24
N TYR A 325 -6.94 -8.92 -15.56
CA TYR A 325 -8.10 -8.06 -15.30
C TYR A 325 -9.35 -8.49 -16.08
N GLN A 326 -9.19 -8.95 -17.32
CA GLN A 326 -10.32 -9.50 -18.10
C GLN A 326 -10.88 -10.75 -17.45
N GLN A 327 -10.03 -11.69 -17.00
CA GLN A 327 -10.49 -12.86 -16.26
C GLN A 327 -11.23 -12.47 -14.98
N LEU A 328 -10.73 -11.49 -14.24
CA LEU A 328 -11.36 -10.98 -13.02
C LEU A 328 -12.76 -10.41 -13.30
N GLU A 329 -12.92 -9.66 -14.40
CA GLU A 329 -14.21 -9.10 -14.81
C GLU A 329 -15.18 -10.20 -15.27
N THR A 330 -14.72 -11.18 -16.06
CA THR A 330 -15.53 -12.35 -16.41
C THR A 330 -15.99 -13.12 -15.18
N LYS A 331 -15.12 -13.29 -14.18
CA LYS A 331 -15.52 -13.91 -12.90
C LYS A 331 -16.55 -13.06 -12.16
N ARG A 332 -16.40 -11.73 -12.15
CA ARG A 332 -17.36 -10.80 -11.53
C ARG A 332 -18.74 -10.88 -12.19
N GLU A 333 -18.80 -10.97 -13.51
CA GLU A 333 -20.06 -11.08 -14.26
C GLU A 333 -20.78 -12.41 -13.99
N ASN A 334 -20.02 -13.51 -13.91
CA ASN A 334 -20.57 -14.85 -13.71
C ASN A 334 -20.82 -15.21 -12.24
N ALA A 335 -20.21 -14.50 -11.29
CA ALA A 335 -20.38 -14.81 -9.90
C ALA A 335 -21.72 -14.26 -9.38
N LEU A 336 -22.54 -15.18 -8.86
CA LEU A 336 -23.79 -14.84 -8.21
C LEU A 336 -23.46 -14.07 -6.92
N PRO A 337 -24.11 -12.92 -6.65
CA PRO A 337 -23.99 -12.30 -5.34
C PRO A 337 -24.44 -13.31 -4.29
N PRO A 338 -23.83 -13.33 -3.09
CA PRO A 338 -24.26 -14.23 -2.03
C PRO A 338 -25.75 -13.99 -1.73
N HIS A 339 -26.60 -14.89 -2.22
CA HIS A 339 -28.03 -14.83 -2.01
C HIS A 339 -28.31 -15.41 -0.62
N LEU A 340 -28.54 -14.52 0.33
CA LEU A 340 -29.09 -14.92 1.62
C LEU A 340 -30.59 -15.07 1.43
N GLU A 341 -31.07 -16.31 1.37
CA GLU A 341 -32.51 -16.58 1.39
C GLU A 341 -33.07 -16.11 2.72
N VAL A 342 -34.19 -15.38 2.67
CA VAL A 342 -34.87 -14.89 3.87
C VAL A 342 -36.35 -15.19 3.73
N LEU A 343 -36.87 -16.02 4.62
CA LEU A 343 -38.24 -16.52 4.55
C LEU A 343 -39.22 -15.40 4.94
N PRO A 344 -40.48 -15.43 4.44
CA PRO A 344 -41.45 -14.36 4.71
C PRO A 344 -41.82 -14.16 6.19
N PHE A 345 -41.60 -15.18 7.03
CA PHE A 345 -41.94 -15.16 8.46
C PHE A 345 -40.76 -14.89 9.38
N GLU A 346 -39.55 -14.71 8.83
CA GLU A 346 -38.37 -14.34 9.63
C GLU A 346 -38.39 -12.84 9.95
N GLU A 347 -38.16 -12.51 11.22
CA GLU A 347 -37.98 -11.14 11.66
C GLU A 347 -36.82 -10.50 10.88
N ARG A 348 -37.03 -9.30 10.34
CA ARG A 348 -36.01 -8.61 9.54
C ARG A 348 -35.07 -7.81 10.44
N CYS A 349 -33.82 -7.73 10.03
CA CYS A 349 -32.85 -6.84 10.65
C CYS A 349 -33.32 -5.39 10.54
N SER A 350 -33.46 -4.71 11.67
CA SER A 350 -33.89 -3.29 11.74
C SER A 350 -32.93 -2.29 11.11
N LEU A 351 -31.67 -2.68 10.83
CA LEU A 351 -30.65 -1.78 10.27
C LEU A 351 -30.59 -1.82 8.74
N CYS A 352 -30.69 -3.01 8.14
CA CYS A 352 -30.61 -3.17 6.68
C CYS A 352 -31.93 -3.53 6.03
N GLU A 353 -32.93 -3.98 6.81
CA GLU A 353 -34.26 -4.42 6.39
C GLU A 353 -34.28 -5.57 5.35
N LYS A 354 -33.10 -6.10 5.01
CA LYS A 354 -32.92 -7.12 3.97
C LYS A 354 -32.80 -8.53 4.53
N ARG A 355 -32.04 -8.70 5.61
CA ARG A 355 -31.62 -10.01 6.14
C ARG A 355 -32.45 -10.43 7.33
N ALA A 356 -32.56 -11.73 7.58
CA ALA A 356 -33.09 -12.27 8.83
C ALA A 356 -32.27 -11.74 10.02
N ALA A 357 -32.96 -11.47 11.13
CA ALA A 357 -32.33 -11.17 12.39
C ALA A 357 -31.70 -12.45 12.98
N GLU A 358 -30.46 -12.35 13.42
CA GLU A 358 -29.71 -13.43 14.09
C GLU A 358 -29.47 -13.10 15.58
N GLY A 359 -29.84 -11.90 16.01
CA GLY A 359 -29.71 -11.43 17.38
C GLY A 359 -30.35 -10.05 17.57
N PHE A 360 -29.97 -9.37 18.66
CA PHE A 360 -30.45 -8.04 19.03
C PHE A 360 -29.28 -7.11 19.33
N TYR A 361 -29.47 -5.81 19.13
CA TYR A 361 -28.56 -4.77 19.59
C TYR A 361 -29.32 -3.67 20.33
N GLU A 362 -28.63 -2.99 21.24
CA GLU A 362 -29.15 -1.81 21.92
C GLU A 362 -29.03 -0.57 21.02
N SER A 363 -30.16 0.08 20.75
CA SER A 363 -30.26 1.34 20.03
C SER A 363 -29.72 2.49 20.89
N PRO A 364 -29.39 3.66 20.29
CA PRO A 364 -29.04 4.85 21.07
C PRO A 364 -30.11 5.28 22.08
N GLU A 365 -31.38 4.93 21.81
CA GLU A 365 -32.54 5.22 22.66
C GLU A 365 -32.74 4.18 23.79
N GLY A 366 -31.95 3.11 23.81
CA GLY A 366 -32.01 2.03 24.81
C GLY A 366 -32.91 0.85 24.43
N ASP A 367 -33.46 0.84 23.21
CA ASP A 367 -34.32 -0.24 22.73
C ASP A 367 -33.49 -1.43 22.23
N TYR A 368 -33.96 -2.65 22.46
CA TYR A 368 -33.36 -3.86 21.88
C TYR A 368 -34.00 -4.16 20.54
N LEU A 369 -33.28 -3.88 19.45
CA LEU A 369 -33.77 -4.03 18.09
C LEU A 369 -33.15 -5.24 17.39
N PRO A 370 -33.90 -5.97 16.54
CA PRO A 370 -33.42 -7.15 15.83
C PRO A 370 -32.30 -6.77 14.83
N VAL A 371 -31.27 -7.60 14.72
CA VAL A 371 -30.10 -7.37 13.85
C VAL A 371 -29.54 -8.65 13.25
N CYS A 372 -29.06 -8.57 12.01
CA CYS A 372 -28.35 -9.68 11.35
C CYS A 372 -26.85 -9.67 11.70
N ARG A 373 -26.15 -10.80 11.50
CA ARG A 373 -24.71 -10.91 11.78
C ARG A 373 -23.90 -9.84 11.06
N VAL A 374 -24.22 -9.56 9.80
CA VAL A 374 -23.47 -8.59 8.97
C VAL A 374 -23.55 -7.17 9.55
N CYS A 375 -24.75 -6.70 9.88
CA CYS A 375 -24.92 -5.36 10.44
C CYS A 375 -24.33 -5.25 11.84
N LEU A 376 -24.46 -6.30 12.67
CA LEU A 376 -23.85 -6.33 13.99
C LEU A 376 -22.32 -6.25 13.90
N THR A 377 -21.68 -7.08 13.05
CA THR A 377 -20.23 -7.05 12.81
C THR A 377 -19.76 -5.68 12.34
N LYS A 378 -20.43 -5.08 11.35
CA LYS A 378 -20.12 -3.71 10.89
C LYS A 378 -20.22 -2.71 12.04
N ARG A 379 -21.30 -2.75 12.83
CA ARG A 379 -21.50 -1.83 13.96
C ARG A 379 -20.40 -1.97 15.01
N GLU A 380 -20.04 -3.19 15.39
CA GLU A 380 -18.98 -3.44 16.38
C GLU A 380 -17.60 -3.01 15.91
N VAL A 381 -17.24 -3.33 14.66
CA VAL A 381 -15.98 -2.89 14.06
C VAL A 381 -15.95 -1.36 13.98
N GLY A 382 -17.04 -0.72 13.55
CA GLY A 382 -17.12 0.73 13.44
C GLY A 382 -17.04 1.46 14.78
N ARG A 383 -17.58 0.87 15.86
CA ARG A 383 -17.42 1.40 17.22
C ARG A 383 -15.96 1.37 17.68
N LYS A 384 -15.17 0.39 17.25
CA LYS A 384 -13.72 0.29 17.55
C LYS A 384 -12.88 1.18 16.63
N ALA A 385 -13.28 1.31 15.36
CA ALA A 385 -12.55 2.06 14.34
C ALA A 385 -12.86 3.57 14.31
N ARG A 386 -13.60 4.10 15.30
CA ARG A 386 -14.06 5.50 15.36
C ARG A 386 -12.97 6.52 15.06
N SER A 387 -11.77 6.26 15.57
CA SER A 387 -10.66 7.20 15.49
C SER A 387 -9.61 6.83 14.45
N SER A 388 -9.58 5.60 13.91
CA SER A 388 -8.37 5.06 13.27
C SER A 388 -7.83 5.87 12.09
N LEU A 389 -8.68 6.22 11.12
CA LEU A 389 -8.26 6.94 9.92
C LEU A 389 -8.10 8.44 10.19
N THR A 390 -8.95 8.99 11.05
CA THR A 390 -8.84 10.38 11.48
C THR A 390 -7.57 10.61 12.29
N ASP A 391 -7.26 9.74 13.26
CA ASP A 391 -6.02 9.75 14.06
C ASP A 391 -4.79 9.69 13.15
N LYS A 392 -4.74 8.74 12.20
CA LYS A 392 -3.63 8.63 11.23
C LYS A 392 -3.38 9.95 10.48
N ILE A 393 -4.45 10.67 10.14
CA ILE A 393 -4.34 11.95 9.45
C ILE A 393 -4.02 13.08 10.42
N LEU A 394 -4.53 13.03 11.65
CA LEU A 394 -4.18 13.96 12.72
C LEU A 394 -2.73 13.79 13.20
N GLU A 395 -2.10 12.62 13.06
CA GLU A 395 -0.65 12.45 13.30
C GLU A 395 0.21 13.30 12.35
N LEU A 396 -0.34 13.78 11.23
CA LEU A 396 0.34 14.73 10.35
C LEU A 396 0.35 16.15 10.94
N VAL A 397 -0.48 16.42 11.95
CA VAL A 397 -0.62 17.69 12.67
C VAL A 397 0.54 17.87 13.66
N PRO A 398 1.22 19.02 13.67
CA PRO A 398 2.23 19.37 14.66
C PRO A 398 1.69 19.37 16.11
N ASP A 399 2.52 18.93 17.06
CA ASP A 399 2.17 18.85 18.49
C ASP A 399 1.73 20.20 19.10
N ASN A 400 2.12 21.33 18.51
CA ASN A 400 1.73 22.68 18.98
C ASN A 400 0.32 23.11 18.52
N LEU A 401 -0.25 22.40 17.55
CA LEU A 401 -1.64 22.50 17.09
C LEU A 401 -2.55 21.52 17.83
N THR A 402 -1.98 20.62 18.65
CA THR A 402 -2.73 19.72 19.52
C THR A 402 -3.68 20.56 20.35
N ILE A 403 -4.96 20.28 20.15
CA ILE A 403 -6.11 20.82 20.85
C ILE A 403 -5.71 21.04 22.31
N LYS A 404 -5.52 22.30 22.72
CA LYS A 404 -5.09 22.69 24.08
C LYS A 404 -6.19 22.46 25.14
N LYS A 405 -7.15 21.60 24.85
CA LYS A 405 -8.26 21.19 25.72
C LYS A 405 -8.43 19.69 25.61
N GLU A 406 -9.11 19.12 26.59
CA GLU A 406 -9.48 17.71 26.75
C GLU A 406 -9.47 16.88 25.46
N LYS A 407 -8.96 15.65 25.55
CA LYS A 407 -8.77 14.73 24.43
C LYS A 407 -10.00 14.75 23.49
N PRO A 408 -9.83 15.08 22.20
CA PRO A 408 -10.96 15.21 21.29
C PRO A 408 -11.78 13.91 21.23
N THR A 409 -13.09 14.06 21.18
CA THR A 409 -14.03 12.95 21.06
C THR A 409 -14.55 12.80 19.63
N TYR A 410 -14.93 11.59 19.28
CA TYR A 410 -15.44 11.24 17.95
C TYR A 410 -16.96 11.08 17.96
N PRO A 411 -17.66 11.55 16.91
CA PRO A 411 -19.12 11.52 16.87
C PRO A 411 -19.65 10.07 16.86
N GLN A 412 -20.71 9.77 17.62
CA GLN A 412 -21.37 8.46 17.62
C GLN A 412 -22.39 8.30 16.50
N SER A 413 -22.97 9.42 16.08
CA SER A 413 -24.05 9.49 15.10
C SER A 413 -23.87 10.68 14.17
N LEU A 414 -24.64 10.71 13.08
CA LEU A 414 -24.63 11.84 12.15
C LEU A 414 -25.13 13.14 12.80
N ILE A 415 -25.93 13.05 13.86
CA ILE A 415 -26.54 14.23 14.51
C ILE A 415 -25.51 15.07 15.28
N GLU A 416 -24.45 14.43 15.77
CA GLU A 416 -23.38 15.07 16.53
C GLU A 416 -22.47 15.95 15.67
N PHE A 417 -22.56 15.86 14.34
CA PHE A 417 -21.87 16.81 13.45
C PHE A 417 -22.57 18.16 13.38
N THR A 418 -23.82 18.27 13.85
CA THR A 418 -24.59 19.51 13.75
C THR A 418 -24.56 20.26 15.06
N PRO A 419 -24.16 21.55 15.08
CA PRO A 419 -24.19 22.36 16.29
C PRO A 419 -25.59 22.44 16.91
N GLU A 420 -25.67 22.51 18.23
CA GLU A 420 -26.93 22.72 18.93
C GLU A 420 -27.58 24.05 18.49
N GLY A 421 -28.89 24.03 18.23
CA GLY A 421 -29.63 25.22 17.80
C GLY A 421 -29.46 25.60 16.32
N ALA A 422 -28.72 24.83 15.51
CA ALA A 422 -28.63 25.06 14.08
C ALA A 422 -30.02 25.06 13.42
N ARG A 423 -30.34 26.12 12.65
CA ARG A 423 -31.63 26.28 11.94
C ARG A 423 -31.96 25.09 11.03
N TYR A 424 -30.93 24.47 10.45
CA TYR A 424 -31.04 23.25 9.67
C TYR A 424 -29.96 22.26 10.11
N ARG A 425 -30.35 21.05 10.51
CA ARG A 425 -29.42 19.95 10.81
C ARG A 425 -28.94 19.30 9.51
N ARG A 426 -27.85 19.81 8.95
CA ARG A 426 -27.25 19.30 7.70
C ARG A 426 -25.86 18.76 7.98
N VAL A 427 -25.57 17.60 7.42
CA VAL A 427 -24.23 17.01 7.38
C VAL A 427 -23.75 17.06 5.94
N ALA A 428 -22.57 17.64 5.73
CA ALA A 428 -21.94 17.63 4.41
C ALA A 428 -21.26 16.28 4.17
N VAL A 429 -21.44 15.71 2.99
CA VAL A 429 -20.70 14.53 2.52
C VAL A 429 -19.83 14.97 1.36
N ILE A 430 -18.51 14.78 1.50
CA ILE A 430 -17.54 15.05 0.44
C ILE A 430 -17.09 13.71 -0.12
N TYR A 431 -17.31 13.51 -1.41
CA TYR A 431 -16.86 12.34 -2.16
C TYR A 431 -16.01 12.82 -3.34
N GLY A 432 -14.82 12.26 -3.47
CA GLY A 432 -13.91 12.52 -4.58
C GLY A 432 -13.45 11.20 -5.17
N ASP A 433 -13.37 11.15 -6.50
CA ASP A 433 -12.97 9.96 -7.25
C ASP A 433 -11.97 10.33 -8.34
N GLY A 434 -11.06 9.39 -8.62
CA GLY A 434 -10.05 9.54 -9.66
C GLY A 434 -10.67 9.37 -11.04
N ASN A 435 -10.57 10.40 -11.89
CA ASN A 435 -11.04 10.28 -13.26
C ASN A 435 -10.20 9.25 -14.02
N ASN A 436 -10.86 8.21 -14.55
CA ASN A 436 -10.30 7.26 -15.49
C ASN A 436 -9.12 6.40 -14.96
N PHE A 437 -9.08 6.14 -13.64
CA PHE A 437 -8.01 5.36 -13.03
C PHE A 437 -7.94 3.92 -13.56
N GLY A 438 -9.10 3.27 -13.76
CA GLY A 438 -9.15 1.93 -14.38
C GLY A 438 -8.50 1.88 -15.77
N ALA A 439 -8.66 2.92 -16.60
CA ALA A 439 -7.99 2.96 -17.89
C ALA A 439 -6.49 3.20 -17.79
N ILE A 440 -6.02 3.90 -16.76
CA ILE A 440 -4.58 4.03 -16.50
C ILE A 440 -4.01 2.64 -16.22
N SER A 441 -4.63 1.91 -15.29
CA SER A 441 -4.20 0.56 -14.91
C SER A 441 -4.24 -0.43 -16.07
N ASN A 442 -5.25 -0.35 -16.95
CA ASN A 442 -5.42 -1.26 -18.09
C ASN A 442 -4.60 -0.88 -19.34
N TYR A 443 -4.38 0.41 -19.60
CA TYR A 443 -3.88 0.87 -20.91
C TYR A 443 -2.61 1.71 -20.86
N LYS A 444 -2.23 2.28 -19.71
CA LYS A 444 -1.07 3.17 -19.59
C LYS A 444 0.08 2.58 -18.79
N LEU A 445 -0.15 1.64 -17.90
CA LEU A 445 0.90 0.99 -17.13
C LEU A 445 1.57 -0.10 -17.97
N THR A 446 2.63 0.28 -18.69
CA THR A 446 3.29 -0.61 -19.66
C THR A 446 4.23 -1.62 -19.02
N ARG A 447 4.84 -1.27 -17.88
CA ARG A 447 5.85 -2.07 -17.17
C ARG A 447 5.56 -2.10 -15.67
N LEU A 448 6.04 -3.14 -15.00
CA LEU A 448 5.85 -3.33 -13.56
C LEU A 448 6.38 -2.15 -12.70
N PRO A 449 7.57 -1.56 -12.97
CA PRO A 449 8.03 -0.35 -12.26
C PRO A 449 7.00 0.79 -12.24
N GLU A 450 6.38 1.10 -13.40
CA GLU A 450 5.33 2.12 -13.46
C GLU A 450 4.14 1.75 -12.57
N SER A 451 3.73 0.49 -12.57
CA SER A 451 2.57 0.04 -11.79
C SER A 451 2.77 0.18 -10.28
N ILE A 452 3.98 -0.14 -9.80
CA ILE A 452 4.35 0.05 -8.40
C ILE A 452 4.36 1.54 -8.06
N GLN A 453 5.04 2.37 -8.87
CA GLN A 453 5.08 3.82 -8.66
C GLN A 453 3.69 4.44 -8.63
N TRP A 454 2.81 4.07 -9.57
CA TRP A 454 1.44 4.60 -9.68
C TRP A 454 0.64 4.31 -8.41
N THR A 455 0.61 3.04 -7.99
CA THR A 455 -0.13 2.58 -6.80
C THR A 455 0.32 3.34 -5.55
N ARG A 456 1.64 3.45 -5.33
CA ARG A 456 2.21 4.13 -4.16
C ARG A 456 1.96 5.63 -4.22
N ARG A 457 2.16 6.25 -5.38
CA ARG A 457 1.97 7.69 -5.59
C ARG A 457 0.54 8.11 -5.33
N VAL A 458 -0.44 7.44 -5.92
CA VAL A 458 -1.86 7.80 -5.76
C VAL A 458 -2.26 7.73 -4.28
N ASN A 459 -1.92 6.63 -3.61
CA ASN A 459 -2.24 6.44 -2.20
C ASN A 459 -1.60 7.53 -1.32
N LEU A 460 -0.28 7.72 -1.42
CA LEU A 460 0.46 8.67 -0.58
C LEU A 460 0.08 10.13 -0.87
N THR A 461 -0.18 10.46 -2.14
CA THR A 461 -0.60 11.82 -2.53
C THR A 461 -2.00 12.13 -2.02
N ALA A 462 -2.94 11.18 -2.13
CA ALA A 462 -4.29 11.34 -1.60
C ALA A 462 -4.28 11.52 -0.07
N GLN A 463 -3.46 10.73 0.64
CA GLN A 463 -3.28 10.87 2.09
C GLN A 463 -2.71 12.24 2.46
N ALA A 464 -1.63 12.67 1.80
CA ALA A 464 -1.01 13.96 2.08
C ALA A 464 -1.93 15.13 1.77
N ALA A 465 -2.60 15.14 0.60
CA ALA A 465 -3.50 16.21 0.20
C ALA A 465 -4.71 16.31 1.13
N THR A 466 -5.29 15.17 1.52
CA THR A 466 -6.42 15.14 2.47
C THR A 466 -5.98 15.64 3.84
N GLY A 467 -4.82 15.19 4.34
CA GLY A 467 -4.28 15.67 5.60
C GLY A 467 -4.02 17.17 5.59
N LEU A 468 -3.37 17.69 4.55
CA LEU A 468 -3.10 19.13 4.43
C LEU A 468 -4.38 19.96 4.32
N GLY A 469 -5.37 19.50 3.54
CA GLY A 469 -6.66 20.18 3.42
C GLY A 469 -7.42 20.23 4.76
N LEU A 470 -7.46 19.11 5.49
CA LEU A 470 -8.07 19.05 6.81
C LEU A 470 -7.34 19.91 7.84
N MET A 471 -6.01 19.90 7.83
CA MET A 471 -5.21 20.74 8.73
C MET A 471 -5.48 22.23 8.53
N GLY A 472 -5.58 22.67 7.27
CA GLY A 472 -5.95 24.06 6.96
C GLY A 472 -7.34 24.42 7.50
N ALA A 473 -8.32 23.52 7.34
CA ALA A 473 -9.69 23.75 7.80
C ALA A 473 -9.85 23.71 9.33
N LEU A 474 -9.08 22.87 10.03
CA LEU A 474 -9.18 22.71 11.48
C LEU A 474 -8.53 23.84 12.28
N ALA A 475 -7.54 24.52 11.71
CA ALA A 475 -6.87 25.63 12.36
C ALA A 475 -7.86 26.72 12.79
N ASP A 476 -8.84 27.04 11.92
CA ASP A 476 -9.86 28.05 12.20
C ASP A 476 -10.92 27.52 13.20
N PHE A 477 -11.30 26.25 13.07
CA PHE A 477 -12.36 25.64 13.88
C PHE A 477 -12.03 25.61 15.38
N PHE A 478 -10.82 25.16 15.74
CA PHE A 478 -10.43 25.03 17.15
C PHE A 478 -10.11 26.37 17.83
N THR A 479 -9.97 27.46 17.08
CA THR A 479 -9.82 28.80 17.65
C THR A 479 -11.15 29.43 18.06
N GLU A 480 -12.26 29.05 17.41
CA GLU A 480 -13.56 29.72 17.57
C GLU A 480 -14.58 28.92 18.39
N GLU A 481 -14.58 27.58 18.29
CA GLU A 481 -15.59 26.74 18.95
C GLU A 481 -15.08 26.05 20.23
N LYS A 482 -15.92 26.00 21.28
CA LYS A 482 -15.64 25.30 22.55
C LYS A 482 -15.91 23.78 22.46
N SER A 483 -16.19 23.22 21.29
CA SER A 483 -16.54 21.80 21.14
C SER A 483 -15.31 20.89 21.31
N THR A 484 -15.47 19.80 22.05
CA THR A 484 -14.49 18.71 22.13
C THR A 484 -14.72 17.64 21.06
N VAL A 485 -15.85 17.68 20.35
CA VAL A 485 -16.18 16.72 19.29
C VAL A 485 -15.59 17.19 17.97
N ILE A 486 -14.88 16.30 17.28
CA ILE A 486 -14.31 16.59 15.96
C ILE A 486 -15.44 16.77 14.92
N PRO A 487 -15.47 17.86 14.14
CA PRO A 487 -16.59 18.20 13.27
C PRO A 487 -16.60 17.43 11.93
N PHE A 488 -15.74 16.43 11.77
CA PHE A 488 -15.62 15.64 10.55
C PHE A 488 -15.27 14.19 10.87
N GLN A 489 -15.51 13.31 9.91
CA GLN A 489 -15.08 11.92 9.97
C GLN A 489 -14.59 11.49 8.59
N ILE A 490 -13.39 10.93 8.55
CA ILE A 490 -12.89 10.26 7.34
C ILE A 490 -13.44 8.83 7.35
N LEU A 491 -14.23 8.49 6.32
CA LEU A 491 -14.86 7.19 6.18
C LEU A 491 -14.04 6.24 5.29
N ALA A 492 -13.38 6.78 4.28
CA ALA A 492 -12.49 6.09 3.37
C ALA A 492 -11.46 7.08 2.82
N LEU A 493 -10.22 6.61 2.61
CA LEU A 493 -9.15 7.41 2.03
C LEU A 493 -8.14 6.51 1.32
N GLY A 494 -7.85 6.84 0.07
CA GLY A 494 -6.95 6.06 -0.77
C GLY A 494 -7.62 4.83 -1.40
N GLY A 495 -7.02 4.34 -2.49
CA GLY A 495 -7.60 3.33 -3.36
C GLY A 495 -7.87 3.85 -4.77
N GLU A 496 -7.89 2.97 -5.77
CA GLU A 496 -8.16 3.35 -7.16
C GLU A 496 -9.62 3.20 -7.57
N ASP A 497 -10.47 2.72 -6.66
CA ASP A 497 -11.88 2.56 -6.99
C ASP A 497 -12.74 2.49 -5.73
N ILE A 498 -13.66 3.44 -5.57
CA ILE A 498 -14.85 3.24 -4.76
C ILE A 498 -16.03 3.13 -5.74
N SER A 499 -15.92 2.42 -6.87
CA SER A 499 -17.05 2.28 -7.82
C SER A 499 -18.27 1.60 -7.20
#